data_AF-E4NEP9-F1
#
_entry.id   AF-E4NEP9-F1
#
_cell.length_a   1.000
_cell.length_b   1.000
_cell.length_c   1.000
_cell.angle_alpha   90.00
_cell.angle_beta   90.00
_cell.angle_gamma   90.00
#
_symmetry.space_group_name_H-M   'P 1'
#
loop_
_entity.id
_entity.type
_entity.pdbx_description
1 polymer ?
#
loop_
_entity_poly.entity_id
_entity_poly.type
_entity_poly.pdbx_seq_one_letter_code
_entity_poly.pdbx_strand_id
1 'polypeptide(L)'
;MRLSTVILPIHRWSEGRQVWRRAEELGFHAAYTYDHLSWRSFREEPWFGSVPTLTAAAGATERIRLGTLVTSVNPFSCITC
;
A
#
# COMPACT_ATOMS: atom_id res chain seq x y z
N MET A 1 17.31 -6.48 14.46
CA MET A 1 16.29 -5.43 14.20
C MET A 1 15.83 -5.55 12.74
N ARG A 2 14.54 -5.35 12.43
CA ARG A 2 14.00 -5.41 11.06
C ARG A 2 13.35 -4.07 10.72
N LEU A 3 13.77 -3.46 9.62
CA LEU A 3 13.25 -2.17 9.17
C LEU A 3 12.17 -2.40 8.11
N SER A 4 11.06 -1.68 8.22
CA SER A 4 9.94 -1.71 7.27
C SER A 4 9.58 -0.28 6.86
N THR A 5 8.87 -0.13 5.75
CA THR A 5 8.48 1.18 5.21
C THR A 5 6.98 1.27 4.98
N VAL A 6 6.45 2.50 4.91
CA VAL A 6 5.09 2.81 4.49
C VAL A 6 5.18 3.61 3.20
N ILE A 7 4.47 3.17 2.17
CA ILE A 7 4.35 3.83 0.87
C ILE A 7 2.91 4.33 0.75
N LEU A 8 2.74 5.62 0.47
CA LEU A 8 1.41 6.22 0.36
C LEU A 8 0.77 5.84 -0.98
N PRO A 9 -0.54 5.56 -1.02
CA PRO A 9 -1.25 5.18 -2.24
C PRO A 9 -1.64 6.44 -3.04
N ILE A 10 -0.69 7.32 -3.30
CA ILE A 10 -0.91 8.61 -3.98
C ILE A 10 -0.38 8.61 -5.41
N HIS A 11 0.51 7.69 -5.74
CA HIS A 11 1.15 7.62 -7.05
C HIS A 11 0.31 6.79 -8.03
N ARG A 12 0.16 7.31 -9.25
CA ARG A 12 -0.30 6.48 -10.38
C ARG A 12 0.64 5.30 -10.55
N TRP A 13 0.11 4.16 -11.01
CA TRP A 13 0.87 2.90 -11.04
C TRP A 13 2.18 2.98 -11.85
N SER A 14 2.23 3.77 -12.92
CA SER A 14 3.44 4.02 -13.73
C SER A 14 4.64 4.48 -12.89
N GLU A 15 4.39 5.30 -11.87
CA GLU A 15 5.40 5.79 -10.93
C GLU A 15 5.49 4.88 -9.70
N GLY A 16 4.34 4.49 -9.13
CA GLY A 16 4.26 3.68 -7.91
C GLY A 16 5.03 2.37 -8.04
N ARG A 17 5.00 1.72 -9.20
CA ARG A 17 5.75 0.48 -9.46
C ARG A 17 7.23 0.60 -9.13
N GLN A 18 7.85 1.73 -9.46
CA GLN A 18 9.27 1.96 -9.18
C GLN A 18 9.52 2.13 -7.68
N VAL A 19 8.62 2.81 -6.97
CA VAL A 19 8.71 3.01 -5.51
C VAL A 19 8.64 1.66 -4.77
N TRP A 20 7.69 0.79 -5.13
CA TRP A 20 7.54 -0.54 -4.53
C TRP A 20 8.75 -1.45 -4.80
N ARG A 21 9.25 -1.45 -6.04
CA ARG A 21 10.49 -2.18 -6.38
C ARG A 21 11.68 -1.66 -5.61
N ARG A 22 11.80 -0.34 -5.50
CA ARG A 22 12.90 0.28 -4.77
C ARG A 22 12.89 -0.10 -3.30
N ALA A 23 11.72 -0.25 -2.68
CA ALA A 23 11.61 -0.71 -1.30
C ALA A 23 12.16 -2.15 -1.14
N GLU A 24 11.92 -3.03 -2.11
CA GLU A 24 12.50 -4.38 -2.10
C GLU A 24 14.02 -4.36 -2.33
N GLU A 25 14.50 -3.57 -3.29
CA GLU A 25 15.93 -3.43 -3.59
C GLU A 25 16.73 -2.87 -2.41
N LEU A 26 16.12 -1.96 -1.63
CA LEU A 26 16.70 -1.41 -0.42
C LEU A 26 16.71 -2.41 0.76
N GLY A 27 16.10 -3.59 0.59
CA GLY A 27 16.12 -4.65 1.58
C GLY A 27 15.17 -4.43 2.76
N PHE A 28 14.11 -3.63 2.60
CA PHE A 28 13.08 -3.51 3.63
C PHE A 28 12.44 -4.87 3.91
N HIS A 29 12.15 -5.12 5.19
CA HIS A 29 11.54 -6.37 5.62
C HIS A 29 10.09 -6.50 5.15
N ALA A 30 9.35 -5.39 5.21
CA ALA A 30 7.98 -5.26 4.75
C ALA A 30 7.73 -3.83 4.24
N ALA A 31 6.78 -3.71 3.33
CA ALA A 31 6.23 -2.44 2.87
C ALA A 31 4.71 -2.42 3.08
N TYR A 32 4.22 -1.31 3.61
CA TYR A 32 2.80 -1.14 3.95
C TYR A 32 2.17 0.03 3.20
N THR A 33 0.84 0.03 3.06
CA THR A 33 0.04 1.20 2.64
C THR A 33 -1.10 1.45 3.62
N TYR A 34 -1.59 2.69 3.67
CA TYR A 34 -2.86 3.01 4.35
C TYR A 34 -4.04 2.62 3.47
N ASP A 35 -5.16 2.26 4.09
CA ASP A 35 -6.38 1.88 3.35
C ASP A 35 -7.42 2.99 3.23
N HIS A 36 -7.60 3.84 4.25
CA HIS A 36 -8.78 4.71 4.32
C HIS A 36 -8.56 6.11 4.91
N LEU A 37 -7.35 6.47 5.35
CA LEU A 37 -7.08 7.79 5.91
C LEU A 37 -6.37 8.70 4.90
N SER A 38 -7.12 9.33 4.00
CA SER A 38 -6.57 10.49 3.29
C SER A 38 -6.36 11.62 4.29
N TRP A 39 -5.12 12.08 4.45
CA TRP A 39 -4.84 13.26 5.26
C TRP A 39 -5.44 14.51 4.61
N ARG A 40 -5.69 15.56 5.41
CA ARG A 40 -6.23 16.84 4.92
C ARG A 40 -5.44 17.41 3.74
N SER A 41 -4.13 17.18 3.71
CA SER A 41 -3.24 17.60 2.63
C SER A 41 -3.45 16.87 1.29
N PHE A 42 -4.18 15.75 1.28
CA PHE A 42 -4.47 14.94 0.08
C PHE A 42 -5.96 14.89 -0.26
N ARG A 43 -6.76 15.87 0.22
CA ARG A 43 -8.21 15.88 -0.02
C ARG A 43 -8.57 15.95 -1.51
N GLU A 44 -7.78 16.66 -2.30
CA GLU A 44 -7.99 16.84 -3.74
C GLU A 44 -7.03 15.99 -4.59
N GLU A 45 -6.15 15.23 -3.93
CA GLU A 45 -5.14 14.40 -4.58
C GLU A 45 -5.62 12.95 -4.71
N PRO A 46 -5.08 12.18 -5.66
CA PRO A 46 -5.39 10.76 -5.78
C PRO A 46 -5.09 10.00 -4.49
N TRP A 47 -6.07 9.22 -4.05
CA TRP A 47 -5.90 8.25 -2.97
C TRP A 47 -6.41 6.90 -3.44
N PHE A 48 -5.50 6.03 -3.85
CA PHE A 48 -5.82 4.72 -4.40
C PHE A 48 -6.19 3.73 -3.29
N GLY A 49 -7.10 2.80 -3.60
CA GLY A 49 -7.48 1.75 -2.65
C GLY A 49 -6.29 0.85 -2.28
N SER A 50 -6.21 0.44 -1.01
CA SER A 50 -5.13 -0.42 -0.50
C SER A 50 -5.08 -1.77 -1.20
N VAL A 51 -6.22 -2.45 -1.39
CA VAL A 51 -6.26 -3.78 -2.00
C VAL A 51 -5.73 -3.76 -3.44
N PRO A 52 -6.20 -2.90 -4.37
CA PRO A 52 -5.60 -2.78 -5.70
C PRO A 52 -4.12 -2.40 -5.66
N THR A 53 -3.73 -1.50 -4.75
CA THR A 53 -2.33 -1.07 -4.61
C THR A 53 -1.43 -2.23 -4.20
N LEU A 54 -1.83 -3.01 -3.20
CA LEU A 54 -1.08 -4.16 -2.72
C LEU A 54 -1.07 -5.31 -3.74
N THR A 55 -2.16 -5.52 -4.48
CA THR A 55 -2.21 -6.48 -5.59
C THR A 55 -1.21 -6.09 -6.69
N ALA A 56 -1.16 -4.81 -7.07
CA ALA A 56 -0.21 -4.33 -8.05
C ALA A 56 1.24 -4.46 -7.55
N ALA A 57 1.49 -4.10 -6.28
CA ALA A 57 2.79 -4.27 -5.63
C ALA A 57 3.24 -5.73 -5.62
N ALA A 58 2.34 -6.67 -5.31
CA ALA A 58 2.61 -8.11 -5.33
C ALA A 58 3.04 -8.60 -6.72
N GLY A 59 2.51 -8.02 -7.80
CA GLY A 59 2.95 -8.30 -9.17
C GLY A 59 4.27 -7.62 -9.57
N ALA A 60 4.78 -6.68 -8.77
CA ALA A 60 5.99 -5.92 -9.08
C ALA A 60 7.23 -6.33 -8.26
N THR A 61 7.03 -7.04 -7.16
CA THR A 61 8.05 -7.48 -6.19
C THR A 61 7.98 -8.99 -5.94
N GLU A 62 9.04 -9.60 -5.42
CA GLU A 62 9.13 -11.07 -5.29
C GLU A 62 9.24 -11.60 -3.85
N ARG A 63 9.80 -10.82 -2.94
CA ARG A 63 10.25 -11.27 -1.61
C ARG A 63 9.81 -10.35 -0.46
N ILE A 64 9.63 -9.05 -0.72
CA ILE A 64 9.18 -8.12 0.31
C ILE A 64 7.76 -8.47 0.78
N ARG A 65 7.53 -8.39 2.10
CA ARG A 65 6.19 -8.60 2.66
C ARG A 65 5.32 -7.37 2.41
N LEU A 66 4.06 -7.58 2.07
CA LEU A 66 3.11 -6.53 1.74
C LEU A 66 1.95 -6.56 2.73
N GLY A 67 1.43 -5.39 3.09
CA GLY A 67 0.25 -5.32 3.95
C GLY A 67 -0.28 -3.89 4.13
N THR A 68 -1.30 -3.78 4.96
CA THR A 68 -1.86 -2.50 5.40
C THR A 68 -1.28 -2.08 6.74
N LEU A 69 -1.09 -0.78 6.95
CA LEU A 69 -0.68 -0.22 8.24
C LEU A 69 -1.33 1.15 8.42
N VAL A 70 -2.46 1.29 9.10
CA VAL A 70 -3.31 0.25 9.74
C VAL A 70 -4.47 -0.10 8.81
N THR A 71 -4.91 -1.36 8.82
CA THR A 71 -6.22 -1.71 8.24
C THR A 71 -7.32 -1.00 9.02
N SER A 72 -8.05 -0.07 8.41
CA SER A 72 -9.32 0.37 8.91
C SER A 72 -10.33 -0.78 8.80
N VAL A 73 -10.97 -1.07 9.93
CA VAL A 73 -12.09 -1.98 10.03
C VAL A 73 -13.38 -1.18 9.89
N ASN A 74 -13.88 -1.05 8.65
CA ASN A 74 -15.30 -0.79 8.43
C ASN A 74 -15.89 -1.95 7.60
N PRO A 75 -16.61 -2.88 8.25
CA PRO A 75 -16.95 -4.16 7.66
C PRO A 75 -18.21 -4.06 6.80
N PHE A 76 -18.05 -4.10 5.49
CA PHE A 76 -18.99 -4.86 4.68
C PHE A 76 -18.31 -6.15 4.25
N SER A 77 -18.67 -7.22 4.94
CA SER A 77 -18.41 -8.61 4.54
C SER A 77 -19.54 -9.05 3.61
N CYS A 78 -19.21 -9.69 2.49
CA CYS A 78 -20.19 -10.19 1.52
C CYS A 78 -20.75 -11.59 1.88
N ILE A 79 -20.57 -12.07 3.12
CA ILE A 79 -21.10 -13.40 3.52
C ILE A 79 -22.47 -13.29 4.21
N THR A 80 -22.98 -12.10 4.52
CA THR A 80 -24.32 -11.95 5.10
C THR A 80 -25.01 -10.65 4.68
N CYS A 81 -26.18 -10.83 4.06
CA CYS A 81 -27.26 -9.88 3.71
C CYS A 81 -27.06 -9.01 2.46
#